data_AF-A0AAW9QBA9-F1
#
_entry.id   AF-A0AAW9QBA9-F1
#
_cell.length_a   1.000
_cell.length_b   1.000
_cell.length_c   1.000
_cell.angle_alpha   90.00
_cell.angle_beta   90.00
_cell.angle_gamma   90.00
#
_symmetry.space_group_name_H-M   'P 1'
#
loop_
_entity.id
_entity.type
_entity.pdbx_description
1 polymer ?
#
loop_
_entity_poly.entity_id
_entity_poly.type
_entity_poly.pdbx_seq_one_letter_code
_entity_poly.pdbx_strand_id
1 'polypeptide(L)'
;MKSNVRGIQVIGKHFKLIIAGFLAFAALANQAWAGQYATVRGKVEFIRTHDPQNYSIWAPPLHWFTLEGVPSMGTCNTWNGRLLLVSRDKQEYALLLAALTSGSVVAVDVDDSIVVNGFCLALHTTIRAAGAPDVN
;
A
#
# COMPACT_ATOMS: atom_id res chain seq x y z
N MET A 1 -22.07 -44.84 -55.46
CA MET A 1 -21.95 -43.38 -55.24
C MET A 1 -21.37 -43.15 -53.84
N LYS A 2 -20.13 -42.67 -53.73
CA LYS A 2 -19.39 -42.43 -52.48
C LYS A 2 -19.48 -40.92 -52.18
N SER A 3 -20.31 -40.50 -51.20
CA SER A 3 -20.37 -39.09 -50.81
C SER A 3 -19.35 -38.78 -49.71
N ASN A 4 -18.72 -37.62 -49.86
CA ASN A 4 -17.54 -37.14 -49.17
C ASN A 4 -17.91 -36.58 -47.79
N VAL A 5 -17.76 -37.38 -46.72
CA VAL A 5 -17.93 -36.93 -45.33
C VAL A 5 -16.59 -36.43 -44.79
N ARG A 6 -16.13 -35.24 -45.22
CA ARG A 6 -14.89 -34.62 -44.70
C ARG A 6 -15.04 -33.17 -44.24
N GLY A 7 -16.24 -32.57 -44.33
CA GLY A 7 -16.45 -31.14 -44.06
C GLY A 7 -16.69 -30.72 -42.60
N ILE A 8 -17.11 -31.64 -41.71
CA ILE A 8 -17.63 -31.26 -40.37
C ILE A 8 -16.55 -31.30 -39.27
N GLN A 9 -15.39 -31.91 -39.52
CA GLN A 9 -14.37 -32.08 -38.47
C GLN A 9 -13.44 -30.88 -38.24
N VAL A 10 -13.43 -29.87 -39.11
CA VAL A 10 -12.47 -28.75 -39.01
C VAL A 10 -12.88 -27.72 -37.95
N ILE A 11 -14.19 -27.52 -37.74
CA ILE A 11 -14.72 -26.47 -36.85
C ILE A 11 -14.46 -26.77 -35.36
N GLY A 12 -14.44 -28.06 -34.96
CA GLY A 12 -14.28 -28.46 -33.55
C GLY A 12 -12.88 -28.26 -32.97
N LYS A 13 -11.82 -28.23 -33.79
CA LYS A 13 -10.44 -28.05 -33.33
C LYS A 13 -10.13 -26.59 -32.99
N HIS A 14 -10.65 -25.64 -33.77
CA HIS A 14 -10.45 -24.21 -33.53
C HIS A 14 -11.27 -23.70 -32.33
N PHE A 15 -12.46 -24.25 -32.10
CA PHE A 15 -13.30 -23.87 -30.96
C PHE A 15 -12.65 -24.19 -29.60
N LYS A 16 -11.96 -25.34 -29.47
CA LYS A 16 -11.24 -25.71 -28.25
C LYS A 16 -10.03 -24.80 -27.97
N LEU A 17 -9.32 -24.36 -29.02
CA LEU A 17 -8.20 -23.43 -28.90
C LEU A 17 -8.65 -22.02 -28.49
N ILE A 18 -9.79 -21.56 -28.99
CA ILE A 18 -10.36 -20.26 -28.62
C ILE A 18 -10.81 -20.27 -27.15
N ILE A 19 -11.49 -21.33 -26.69
CA ILE A 19 -11.91 -21.45 -25.28
C ILE A 19 -10.70 -21.54 -24.34
N ALA A 20 -9.69 -22.33 -24.68
CA ALA A 20 -8.45 -22.42 -23.89
C ALA A 20 -7.69 -21.08 -23.86
N GLY A 21 -7.65 -20.35 -24.97
CA GLY A 21 -7.07 -19.01 -25.05
C GLY A 21 -7.81 -17.99 -24.17
N PHE A 22 -9.14 -18.03 -24.17
CA PHE A 22 -9.96 -17.12 -23.35
C PHE A 22 -9.82 -17.40 -21.85
N LEU A 23 -9.76 -18.68 -21.45
CA LEU A 23 -9.50 -19.10 -20.08
C LEU A 23 -8.10 -18.70 -19.58
N ALA A 24 -7.07 -18.80 -20.43
CA ALA A 24 -5.73 -18.35 -20.10
C ALA A 24 -5.64 -16.82 -19.91
N PHE A 25 -6.39 -16.05 -20.72
CA PHE A 25 -6.45 -14.59 -20.59
C PHE A 25 -7.19 -14.15 -19.31
N ALA A 26 -8.27 -14.83 -18.94
CA ALA A 26 -9.00 -14.55 -17.70
C ALA A 26 -8.18 -14.84 -16.43
N ALA A 27 -7.30 -15.85 -16.45
CA ALA A 27 -6.43 -16.17 -15.32
C ALA A 27 -5.33 -15.12 -15.05
N LEU A 28 -4.90 -14.39 -16.10
CA LEU A 28 -3.88 -13.34 -15.98
C LEU A 28 -4.46 -11.98 -15.54
N ALA A 29 -5.77 -11.78 -15.66
CA ALA A 29 -6.43 -10.51 -15.33
C ALA A 29 -6.65 -10.29 -13.81
N ASN A 30 -6.49 -11.31 -12.97
CA ASN A 30 -6.81 -11.24 -11.54
C ASN A 30 -5.65 -10.80 -10.62
N GLN A 31 -4.50 -10.42 -11.17
CA GLN A 31 -3.29 -10.17 -10.35
C GLN A 31 -3.17 -8.72 -9.83
N ALA A 32 -4.08 -7.82 -10.20
CA ALA A 32 -3.69 -6.41 -10.20
C ALA A 32 -4.06 -5.60 -8.92
N TRP A 33 -5.13 -5.90 -8.18
CA TRP A 33 -5.74 -4.87 -7.30
C TRP A 33 -6.04 -5.38 -5.87
N ALA A 34 -5.16 -6.19 -5.30
CA ALA A 34 -5.19 -6.42 -3.85
C ALA A 34 -4.36 -5.32 -3.18
N GLY A 35 -5.00 -4.51 -2.34
CA GLY A 35 -4.28 -3.56 -1.48
C GLY A 35 -3.20 -4.31 -0.70
N GLN A 36 -1.99 -3.78 -0.71
CA GLN A 36 -0.88 -4.31 0.07
C GLN A 36 -1.08 -3.86 1.52
N TYR A 37 -1.18 -4.84 2.42
CA TYR A 37 -1.07 -4.61 3.85
C TYR A 37 0.37 -4.92 4.29
N ALA A 38 1.03 -3.97 4.95
CA ALA A 38 2.37 -4.18 5.46
C ALA A 38 2.65 -3.38 6.74
N THR A 39 3.50 -3.92 7.58
CA THR A 39 4.09 -3.19 8.70
C THR A 39 5.42 -2.61 8.25
N VAL A 40 5.52 -1.27 8.16
CA VAL A 40 6.79 -0.58 7.91
C VAL A 40 7.45 -0.21 9.24
N ARG A 41 8.78 -0.27 9.30
CA ARG A 41 9.56 -0.01 10.52
C ARG A 41 10.65 1.01 10.25
N GLY A 42 10.86 1.92 11.20
CA GLY A 42 11.94 2.90 11.13
C GLY A 42 11.89 3.90 12.27
N LYS A 43 12.93 4.72 12.39
CA LYS A 43 12.89 5.89 13.27
C LYS A 43 12.04 6.97 12.62
N VAL A 44 11.31 7.73 13.43
CA VAL A 44 10.60 8.90 12.91
C VAL A 44 11.63 9.92 12.45
N GLU A 45 11.50 10.40 11.22
CA GLU A 45 12.44 11.39 10.65
C GLU A 45 11.82 12.80 10.65
N PHE A 46 10.57 12.89 10.21
CA PHE A 46 9.80 14.14 10.18
C PHE A 46 8.41 13.91 10.73
N ILE A 47 7.87 14.89 11.43
CA ILE A 47 6.45 15.00 11.79
C ILE A 47 6.02 16.43 11.49
N ARG A 48 4.89 16.63 10.81
CA ARG A 48 4.34 17.96 10.56
C ARG A 48 2.83 18.02 10.73
N THR A 49 2.40 19.16 11.27
CA THR A 49 1.03 19.65 11.27
C THR A 49 1.00 20.92 10.43
N HIS A 50 -0.09 21.15 9.70
CA HIS A 50 -0.27 22.37 8.94
C HIS A 50 -1.28 23.31 9.59
N ASP A 51 -1.09 24.60 9.37
CA ASP A 51 -2.09 25.61 9.68
C ASP A 51 -3.28 25.48 8.71
N PRO A 52 -4.51 25.22 9.21
CA PRO A 52 -5.69 25.06 8.35
C PRO A 52 -6.03 26.32 7.53
N GLN A 53 -5.56 27.51 7.91
CA GLN A 53 -5.79 28.73 7.13
C GLN A 53 -5.05 28.71 5.79
N ASN A 54 -3.88 28.07 5.75
CA ASN A 54 -3.03 27.97 4.55
C ASN A 54 -3.20 26.64 3.83
N TYR A 55 -3.56 25.57 4.57
CA TYR A 55 -3.70 24.21 4.04
C TYR A 55 -4.95 23.53 4.60
N SER A 56 -6.11 23.88 4.07
CA SER A 56 -7.41 23.41 4.56
C SER A 56 -7.57 21.88 4.55
N ILE A 57 -6.99 21.18 3.56
CA ILE A 57 -7.03 19.72 3.47
C ILE A 57 -6.20 19.02 4.57
N TRP A 58 -5.31 19.75 5.24
CA TRP A 58 -4.45 19.27 6.32
C TRP A 58 -4.89 19.82 7.69
N ALA A 59 -6.16 20.24 7.81
CA ALA A 59 -6.69 20.74 9.06
C ALA A 59 -6.58 19.69 10.18
N PRO A 60 -6.29 20.11 11.43
CA PRO A 60 -6.27 19.21 12.58
C PRO A 60 -7.56 18.36 12.68
N PRO A 61 -7.46 17.08 13.10
CA PRO A 61 -6.32 16.45 13.76
C PRO A 61 -5.29 15.80 12.80
N LEU A 62 -5.35 16.11 11.50
CA LEU A 62 -4.42 15.56 10.52
C LEU A 62 -2.99 16.03 10.78
N HIS A 63 -2.09 15.07 10.74
CA HIS A 63 -0.66 15.29 10.70
C HIS A 63 -0.04 14.21 9.80
N TRP A 64 1.14 14.51 9.27
CA TRP A 64 1.89 13.54 8.51
C TRP A 64 3.29 13.36 9.08
N PHE A 65 3.87 12.21 8.79
CA PHE A 65 5.20 11.85 9.23
C PHE A 65 5.88 10.91 8.22
N THR A 66 7.19 10.78 8.33
CA THR A 66 8.00 9.84 7.54
C THR A 66 8.90 9.02 8.46
N LEU A 67 9.31 7.85 7.98
CA LEU A 67 10.26 6.97 8.67
C LEU A 67 11.61 6.91 7.94
N GLU A 68 12.71 6.92 8.68
CA GLU A 68 14.05 6.71 8.13
C GLU A 68 14.14 5.34 7.45
N GLY A 69 14.72 5.30 6.25
CA GLY A 69 14.95 4.06 5.52
C GLY A 69 13.71 3.42 4.88
N VAL A 70 12.56 4.10 4.90
CA VAL A 70 11.31 3.62 4.27
C VAL A 70 10.99 4.49 3.03
N PRO A 71 11.47 4.11 1.84
CA PRO A 71 11.35 4.94 0.64
C PRO A 71 9.94 4.93 0.02
N SER A 72 9.23 3.81 0.08
CA SER A 72 7.90 3.63 -0.51
C SER A 72 7.20 2.39 0.08
N MET A 73 5.89 2.29 -0.15
CA MET A 73 5.07 1.12 0.18
C MET A 73 3.90 1.08 -0.81
N GLY A 74 3.73 -0.04 -1.52
CA GLY A 74 2.65 -0.24 -2.49
C GLY A 74 2.42 0.96 -3.41
N THR A 75 1.18 1.44 -3.40
CA THR A 75 0.72 2.61 -4.17
C THR A 75 0.76 3.94 -3.40
N CYS A 76 1.32 3.94 -2.18
CA CYS A 76 1.41 5.14 -1.34
C CYS A 76 2.31 6.21 -1.95
N ASN A 77 1.81 7.46 -1.99
CA ASN A 77 2.60 8.59 -2.44
C ASN A 77 3.78 8.89 -1.51
N THR A 78 4.82 9.48 -2.09
CA THR A 78 6.05 9.84 -1.40
C THR A 78 6.20 11.36 -1.27
N TRP A 79 7.00 11.79 -0.30
CA TRP A 79 7.43 13.17 -0.12
C TRP A 79 8.95 13.21 -0.03
N ASN A 80 9.59 13.93 -0.95
CA ASN A 80 11.05 14.00 -1.06
C ASN A 80 11.73 12.61 -1.07
N GLY A 81 11.16 11.67 -1.83
CA GLY A 81 11.69 10.30 -1.98
C GLY A 81 11.50 9.39 -0.77
N ARG A 82 10.63 9.78 0.18
CA ARG A 82 10.31 9.00 1.38
C ARG A 82 8.82 8.68 1.42
N LEU A 83 8.45 7.55 2.01
CA LEU A 83 7.05 7.23 2.28
C LEU A 83 6.47 8.28 3.24
N LEU A 84 5.40 8.96 2.82
CA LEU A 84 4.65 9.88 3.67
C LEU A 84 3.42 9.16 4.21
N LEU A 85 3.34 9.08 5.53
CA LEU A 85 2.24 8.48 6.27
C LEU A 85 1.41 9.57 6.92
N VAL A 86 0.09 9.37 6.95
CA VAL A 86 -0.86 10.31 7.55
C VAL A 86 -1.50 9.66 8.76
N SER A 87 -1.62 10.39 9.85
CA SER A 87 -2.45 10.00 10.99
C SER A 87 -3.45 11.10 11.35
N ARG A 88 -4.53 10.66 12.01
CA ARG A 88 -5.65 11.48 12.48
C ARG A 88 -5.79 11.42 14.01
N ASP A 89 -4.94 10.65 14.68
CA ASP A 89 -5.03 10.39 16.11
C ASP A 89 -4.05 11.29 16.88
N LYS A 90 -4.56 12.06 17.84
CA LYS A 90 -3.74 12.97 18.66
C LYS A 90 -2.83 12.21 19.63
N GLN A 91 -3.25 11.04 20.09
CA GLN A 91 -2.46 10.16 20.92
C GLN A 91 -1.28 9.59 20.13
N GLU A 92 -1.52 9.24 18.86
CA GLU A 92 -0.46 8.81 17.95
C GLU A 92 0.54 9.94 17.64
N TYR A 93 0.07 11.18 17.47
CA TYR A 93 0.98 12.33 17.33
C TYR A 93 1.95 12.45 18.52
N ALA A 94 1.44 12.33 19.75
CA ALA A 94 2.25 12.37 20.96
C ALA A 94 3.24 11.19 21.03
N LEU A 95 2.79 9.99 20.62
CA LEU A 95 3.62 8.79 20.51
C LEU A 95 4.78 8.98 19.52
N LEU A 96 4.48 9.47 18.32
CA LEU A 96 5.46 9.75 17.27
C LEU A 96 6.46 10.82 17.71
N LEU A 97 5.99 11.88 18.36
CA LEU A 97 6.84 12.93 18.89
C LEU A 97 7.80 12.40 19.96
N ALA A 98 7.30 11.56 20.87
CA ALA A 98 8.14 10.88 21.86
C ALA A 98 9.20 10.00 21.17
N ALA A 99 8.81 9.19 20.19
CA ALA A 99 9.71 8.33 19.43
C ALA A 99 10.80 9.10 18.67
N LEU A 100 10.43 10.24 18.07
CA LEU A 100 11.37 11.16 17.40
C LEU A 100 12.40 11.68 18.40
N THR A 101 11.96 12.12 19.59
CA THR A 101 12.87 12.68 20.61
C THR A 101 13.78 11.62 21.26
N SER A 102 13.29 10.39 21.44
CA SER A 102 14.06 9.29 22.04
C SER A 102 14.93 8.54 21.02
N GLY A 103 14.74 8.79 19.72
CA GLY A 103 15.35 8.00 18.65
C GLY A 103 14.86 6.54 18.61
N SER A 104 13.67 6.28 19.15
CA SER A 104 13.06 4.94 19.16
C SER A 104 12.57 4.55 17.78
N VAL A 105 12.62 3.25 17.48
CA VAL A 105 12.03 2.69 16.26
C VAL A 105 10.53 2.50 16.47
N VAL A 106 9.74 2.92 15.49
CA VAL A 106 8.31 2.64 15.43
C VAL A 106 8.01 1.59 14.37
N ALA A 107 6.96 0.81 14.61
CA ALA A 107 6.35 -0.06 13.62
C ALA A 107 4.96 0.48 13.30
N VAL A 108 4.68 0.67 12.01
CA VAL A 108 3.43 1.26 11.51
C VAL A 108 2.78 0.31 10.55
N ASP A 109 1.56 -0.10 10.86
CA ASP A 109 0.71 -0.86 9.96
C ASP A 109 0.07 0.06 8.93
N VAL A 110 0.18 -0.33 7.67
CA VAL A 110 -0.25 0.44 6.51
C VAL A 110 -1.01 -0.48 5.56
N ASP A 111 -2.15 0.00 5.07
CA ASP A 111 -2.89 -0.57 3.95
C ASP A 111 -2.87 0.46 2.82
N ASP A 112 -2.24 0.11 1.69
CA ASP A 112 -2.07 1.06 0.58
C ASP A 112 -3.37 1.39 -0.16
N SER A 113 -4.47 0.69 0.14
CA SER A 113 -5.80 1.04 -0.34
C SER A 113 -6.48 2.14 0.49
N ILE A 114 -5.96 2.43 1.69
CA ILE A 114 -6.55 3.41 2.63
C ILE A 114 -5.73 4.69 2.60
N VAL A 115 -6.21 5.69 1.84
CA VAL A 115 -5.51 6.95 1.63
C VAL A 115 -6.25 8.17 2.18
N VAL A 116 -5.48 9.20 2.54
CA VAL A 116 -5.92 10.51 2.98
C VAL A 116 -5.13 11.55 2.21
N ASN A 117 -5.82 12.42 1.46
CA ASN A 117 -5.19 13.38 0.56
C ASN A 117 -4.18 12.73 -0.42
N GLY A 118 -4.43 11.48 -0.82
CA GLY A 118 -3.55 10.70 -1.69
C GLY A 118 -2.35 10.04 -0.99
N PHE A 119 -2.22 10.13 0.33
CA PHE A 119 -1.14 9.51 1.10
C PHE A 119 -1.69 8.41 2.00
N CYS A 120 -0.89 7.40 2.32
CA CYS A 120 -1.40 6.27 3.09
C CYS A 120 -1.66 6.61 4.55
N LEU A 121 -2.75 6.07 5.07
CA LEU A 121 -3.13 6.21 6.47
C LEU A 121 -2.31 5.23 7.32
N ALA A 122 -1.69 5.72 8.39
CA ALA A 122 -1.17 4.89 9.47
C ALA A 122 -2.36 4.31 10.24
N LEU A 123 -2.47 2.99 10.27
CA LEU A 123 -3.58 2.28 10.93
C LEU A 123 -3.27 2.04 12.41
N HIS A 124 -2.09 1.47 12.66
CA HIS A 124 -1.61 1.17 14.01
C HIS A 124 -0.13 1.50 14.11
N THR A 125 0.23 2.32 15.10
CA THR A 125 1.61 2.68 15.37
C THR A 125 2.01 2.17 16.75
N THR A 126 3.13 1.47 16.82
CA THR A 126 3.70 0.97 18.07
C THR A 126 5.14 1.45 18.23
N ILE A 127 5.51 1.84 19.46
CA ILE A 127 6.91 2.11 19.80
C ILE A 127 7.56 0.80 20.21
N ARG A 128 8.72 0.50 19.63
CA ARG A 128 9.63 -0.50 20.20
C ARG A 128 10.69 0.17 21.06
N ALA A 129 11.02 -0.49 22.16
CA ALA A 129 12.19 -0.14 22.95
C ALA A 129 13.44 -0.21 22.07
N ALA A 130 14.34 0.78 22.19
CA ALA A 130 15.61 0.77 21.49
C ALA A 130 16.39 -0.50 21.87
N GLY A 131 16.71 -1.34 20.89
CA GLY A 131 17.45 -2.60 21.10
C GLY A 131 16.61 -3.87 21.24
N ALA A 132 15.28 -3.81 21.11
CA ALA A 132 14.47 -5.01 20.98
C ALA A 132 14.81 -5.74 19.66
N PRO A 133 15.05 -7.07 19.66
CA PRO A 133 15.35 -7.80 18.44
C PRO A 133 14.18 -7.71 17.46
N ASP A 134 14.51 -7.58 16.16
CA ASP A 134 13.53 -7.63 15.08
C ASP A 134 12.91 -9.03 15.02
N VAL A 135 11.79 -9.21 15.70
CA VAL A 135 10.93 -10.37 15.47
C VAL A 135 10.21 -10.15 14.14
N ASN A 136 10.61 -10.95 13.16
CA ASN A 136 9.89 -11.21 11.92
C ASN A 136 8.92 -12.35 12.15
#